data_AF-A0A5M5BS20-F1
#
_entry.id   AF-A0A5M5BS20-F1
#
_cell.length_a   1.000
_cell.length_b   1.000
_cell.length_c   1.000
_cell.angle_alpha   90.00
_cell.angle_beta   90.00
_cell.angle_gamma   90.00
#
_symmetry.space_group_name_H-M   'P 1'
#
loop_
_entity.id
_entity.type
_entity.pdbx_description
1 polymer ?
#
loop_
_entity_poly.entity_id
_entity_poly.type
_entity_poly.pdbx_seq_one_letter_code
_entity_poly.pdbx_strand_id
1 'polypeptide(L)'
;MATKILSEKTRTTQVEAIAKEGEYEYQTTYSYNENGITRLQCCIIQKAKTDLGEQTVHAGYMALEGDSKSMNFPTGIDMVPHISMFENILREVNAGLTK
;
A
#
# COMPACT_ATOMS: atom_id res chain seq x y z
N MET A 1 -34.23 26.82 5.97
CA MET A 1 -33.26 25.83 5.45
C MET A 1 -32.19 26.59 4.70
N ALA A 2 -30.90 26.35 4.97
CA ALA A 2 -29.83 27.03 4.25
C ALA A 2 -29.67 26.44 2.86
N THR A 3 -29.71 27.27 1.81
CA THR A 3 -29.50 26.83 0.43
C THR A 3 -28.04 26.46 0.22
N LYS A 4 -27.77 25.18 -0.10
CA LYS A 4 -26.42 24.69 -0.37
C LYS A 4 -25.97 25.17 -1.75
N ILE A 5 -24.83 25.86 -1.83
CA ILE A 5 -24.25 26.39 -3.10
C ILE A 5 -23.21 25.47 -3.74
N LEU A 6 -22.86 24.36 -3.08
CA LEU A 6 -21.83 23.42 -3.49
C LEU A 6 -22.45 22.16 -4.10
N SER A 7 -21.96 21.77 -5.28
CA SER A 7 -22.24 20.48 -5.92
C SER A 7 -20.99 19.62 -5.92
N GLU A 8 -21.09 18.39 -5.41
CA GLU A 8 -19.99 17.42 -5.41
C GLU A 8 -19.73 16.94 -6.83
N LYS A 9 -18.45 16.98 -7.26
CA LYS A 9 -18.04 16.46 -8.57
C LYS A 9 -17.38 15.10 -8.49
N THR A 10 -16.56 14.88 -7.48
CA THR A 10 -15.82 13.63 -7.25
C THR A 10 -15.57 13.46 -5.76
N ARG A 11 -15.36 12.21 -5.35
CA ARG A 11 -14.95 11.83 -3.99
C ARG A 11 -13.87 10.76 -4.08
N THR A 12 -12.84 10.91 -3.25
CA THR A 12 -11.78 9.92 -3.08
C THR A 12 -11.67 9.57 -1.61
N THR A 13 -11.58 8.28 -1.30
CA THR A 13 -11.30 7.77 0.04
C THR A 13 -9.85 7.33 0.11
N GLN A 14 -9.16 7.68 1.19
CA GLN A 14 -7.82 7.15 1.50
C GLN A 14 -7.93 6.21 2.69
N VAL A 15 -7.21 5.10 2.61
CA VAL A 15 -7.12 4.08 3.65
C VAL A 15 -5.66 3.76 3.92
N GLU A 16 -5.33 3.61 5.20
CA GLU A 16 -4.05 3.10 5.67
C GLU A 16 -4.27 1.70 6.26
N ALA A 17 -3.46 0.76 5.82
CA ALA A 17 -3.55 -0.66 6.17
C ALA A 17 -2.16 -1.25 6.34
N ILE A 18 -2.09 -2.37 7.06
CA ILE A 18 -0.82 -3.07 7.32
C ILE A 18 -1.03 -4.55 7.01
N ALA A 19 -0.16 -5.12 6.17
CA ALA A 19 -0.01 -6.57 6.04
C ALA A 19 1.31 -7.01 6.70
N LYS A 20 1.36 -8.24 7.21
CA LYS A 20 2.54 -8.79 7.88
C LYS A 20 2.82 -10.19 7.37
N GLU A 21 4.08 -10.47 7.07
CA GLU A 21 4.56 -11.79 6.66
C GLU A 21 5.98 -12.01 7.16
N GLY A 22 6.16 -12.99 8.05
CA GLY A 22 7.45 -13.24 8.68
C GLY A 22 7.98 -12.00 9.42
N GLU A 23 9.19 -11.58 9.06
CA GLU A 23 9.84 -10.38 9.59
C GLU A 23 9.41 -9.09 8.87
N TYR A 24 8.58 -9.17 7.84
CA TYR A 24 8.24 -8.01 7.02
C TYR A 24 6.86 -7.44 7.37
N GLU A 25 6.80 -6.11 7.40
CA GLU A 25 5.59 -5.32 7.51
C GLU A 25 5.42 -4.47 6.26
N TYR A 26 4.24 -4.56 5.66
CA TYR A 26 3.85 -3.88 4.43
C TYR A 26 2.88 -2.77 4.78
N GLN A 27 3.42 -1.58 5.03
CA GLN A 27 2.65 -0.39 5.35
C GLN A 27 2.05 0.17 4.08
N THR A 28 0.75 -0.07 3.90
CA THR A 28 0.03 0.20 2.67
C THR A 28 -0.89 1.40 2.85
N THR A 29 -0.73 2.42 2.02
CA THR A 29 -1.67 3.52 1.88
C THR A 29 -2.26 3.46 0.49
N TYR A 30 -3.59 3.33 0.40
CA TYR A 30 -4.27 3.33 -0.89
C TYR A 30 -5.41 4.32 -0.90
N SER A 31 -5.69 4.86 -2.08
CA SER A 31 -6.83 5.72 -2.32
C SER A 31 -7.63 5.22 -3.51
N TYR A 32 -8.94 5.39 -3.43
CA TYR A 32 -9.87 4.91 -4.42
C TYR A 32 -11.07 5.84 -4.54
N ASN A 33 -11.73 5.77 -5.69
CA ASN A 33 -13.00 6.42 -5.96
C ASN A 33 -13.93 5.44 -6.68
N GLU A 34 -15.03 5.96 -7.26
CA GLU A 34 -16.00 5.18 -8.03
C GLU A 34 -15.40 4.41 -9.22
N ASN A 35 -14.22 4.81 -9.71
CA ASN A 35 -13.52 4.16 -10.82
C ASN A 35 -12.46 3.14 -10.35
N GLY A 36 -12.38 2.88 -9.04
CA GLY A 36 -11.41 1.95 -8.44
C GLY A 36 -10.22 2.67 -7.80
N ILE A 37 -9.10 1.94 -7.67
CA ILE A 37 -7.87 2.43 -7.04
C ILE A 37 -7.28 3.55 -7.91
N THR A 38 -7.02 4.72 -7.31
CA THR A 38 -6.29 5.81 -7.95
C THR A 38 -4.81 5.76 -7.62
N ARG A 39 -4.48 5.31 -6.41
CA ARG A 39 -3.11 5.14 -5.92
C ARG A 39 -3.04 4.04 -4.88
N LEU A 40 -1.98 3.24 -4.90
CA LEU A 40 -1.59 2.36 -3.81
C LEU A 40 -0.08 2.50 -3.61
N GLN A 41 0.34 2.77 -2.39
CA GLN A 41 1.73 2.85 -1.99
C GLN A 41 1.97 1.84 -0.88
N CYS A 42 3.05 1.07 -0.98
CA CYS A 42 3.42 0.04 -0.05
C CYS A 42 4.88 0.23 0.36
N CYS A 43 5.09 0.69 1.60
CA CYS A 43 6.41 0.74 2.22
C CYS A 43 6.69 -0.59 2.92
N ILE A 44 7.80 -1.22 2.58
CA ILE A 44 8.20 -2.52 3.11
C ILE A 44 9.27 -2.29 4.16
N ILE A 45 9.00 -2.79 5.35
CA ILE A 45 9.86 -2.66 6.51
C ILE A 45 10.20 -4.06 7.02
N GLN A 46 11.47 -4.34 7.22
CA GLN A 46 11.92 -5.54 7.92
C GLN A 46 12.08 -5.23 9.41
N LYS A 47 11.46 -6.04 10.26
CA LYS A 47 11.58 -6.04 11.71
C LYS A 47 12.34 -7.29 12.13
N ALA A 48 13.65 -7.15 12.27
CA ALA A 48 14.52 -8.22 12.73
C ALA A 48 14.74 -8.11 14.24
N LYS A 49 14.64 -9.23 14.95
CA LYS A 49 15.08 -9.29 16.36
C LYS A 49 16.57 -9.57 16.38
N THR A 50 17.33 -8.62 16.94
CA THR A 50 18.77 -8.76 17.15
C THR A 50 19.06 -8.91 18.65
N ASP A 51 20.25 -9.36 19.01
CA ASP A 51 20.71 -9.45 20.40
C ASP A 51 20.71 -8.08 21.11
N LEU A 52 20.65 -6.98 20.35
CA LEU A 52 20.63 -5.59 20.83
C LEU A 52 19.21 -4.97 20.84
N GLY A 53 18.18 -5.72 20.42
CA GLY A 53 16.78 -5.28 20.34
C GLY A 53 16.13 -5.45 18.97
N GLU A 54 14.93 -4.89 18.81
CA GLU A 54 14.19 -4.93 17.55
C GLU A 54 14.74 -3.87 16.58
N GLN A 55 15.35 -4.30 15.49
CA GLN A 55 15.85 -3.43 14.44
C GLN A 55 14.80 -3.32 13.34
N THR A 56 14.44 -2.08 13.02
CA THR A 56 13.51 -1.77 11.93
C THR A 56 14.32 -1.20 10.75
N VAL A 57 14.29 -1.89 9.60
CA VAL A 57 15.05 -1.51 8.40
C VAL A 57 14.10 -1.33 7.22
N HIS A 58 14.31 -0.29 6.43
CA HIS A 58 13.60 -0.13 5.17
C HIS A 58 14.07 -1.17 4.17
N ALA A 59 13.16 -2.07 3.77
CA ALA A 59 13.45 -3.19 2.87
C ALA A 59 13.05 -2.90 1.42
N GLY A 60 12.18 -1.92 1.19
CA GLY A 60 11.81 -1.51 -0.16
C GLY A 60 10.50 -0.75 -0.21
N TYR A 61 10.10 -0.43 -1.43
CA TYR A 61 8.92 0.35 -1.72
C TYR A 61 8.31 -0.10 -3.05
N MET A 62 6.99 -0.20 -3.09
CA MET A 62 6.23 -0.46 -4.31
C MET A 62 5.04 0.48 -4.38
N ALA A 63 4.70 0.94 -5.57
CA ALA A 63 3.52 1.75 -5.78
C ALA A 63 2.82 1.47 -7.11
N LEU A 64 1.51 1.65 -7.11
CA LEU A 64 0.63 1.70 -8.26
C LEU A 64 0.01 3.10 -8.30
N GLU A 65 0.27 3.86 -9.35
CA GLU A 65 -0.35 5.16 -9.61
C GLU A 65 -1.03 5.11 -10.99
N GLY A 66 -2.36 5.08 -10.99
CA GLY A 66 -3.12 4.66 -12.19
C GLY A 66 -2.70 3.28 -12.65
N ASP A 67 -2.23 3.15 -13.89
CA ASP A 67 -1.72 1.90 -14.47
C ASP A 67 -0.21 1.71 -14.30
N SER A 68 0.48 2.70 -13.74
CA SER A 68 1.93 2.69 -13.62
C SER A 68 2.36 2.03 -12.31
N LYS A 69 3.10 0.92 -12.42
CA LYS A 69 3.78 0.29 -11.30
C LYS A 69 5.21 0.80 -11.19
N SER A 70 5.61 1.15 -9.97
CA SER A 70 6.99 1.52 -9.64
C SER A 70 7.46 0.72 -8.43
N MET A 71 8.77 0.47 -8.39
CA MET A 71 9.41 -0.29 -7.33
C MET A 71 10.80 0.25 -7.06
N ASN A 72 11.18 0.27 -5.80
CA ASN A 72 12.51 0.66 -5.35
C ASN A 72 12.94 -0.26 -4.20
N PHE A 73 14.05 -0.96 -4.40
CA PHE A 73 14.60 -1.90 -3.43
C PHE A 73 16.10 -1.62 -3.23
N PRO A 74 16.59 -1.60 -1.99
CA PRO A 74 18.02 -1.57 -1.71
C PRO A 74 18.74 -2.78 -2.32
N THR A 75 20.02 -2.60 -2.66
CA THR A 75 20.87 -3.69 -3.16
C THR A 75 20.93 -4.84 -2.16
N GLY A 76 20.71 -6.07 -2.64
CA GLY A 76 20.79 -7.28 -1.82
C GLY A 76 19.47 -7.76 -1.22
N ILE A 77 18.37 -7.01 -1.40
CA ILE A 77 17.02 -7.49 -1.06
C ILE A 77 16.48 -8.35 -2.21
N ASP A 78 15.97 -9.55 -1.87
CA ASP A 78 15.21 -10.36 -2.82
C ASP A 78 13.82 -9.76 -3.03
N MET A 79 13.56 -9.30 -4.24
CA MET A 79 12.33 -8.59 -4.58
C MET A 79 11.15 -9.54 -4.85
N VAL A 80 11.43 -10.80 -5.21
CA VAL A 80 10.39 -11.77 -5.65
C VAL A 80 9.28 -11.99 -4.61
N PRO A 81 9.57 -12.25 -3.31
CA PRO A 81 8.53 -12.43 -2.31
C PRO A 81 7.71 -11.14 -2.10
N HIS A 82 8.36 -9.99 -2.13
CA HIS A 82 7.70 -8.70 -1.93
C HIS A 82 6.78 -8.31 -3.08
N ILE A 83 7.18 -8.59 -4.32
CA ILE A 83 6.31 -8.41 -5.49
C ILE A 83 5.07 -9.30 -5.37
N SER A 84 5.25 -10.56 -4.97
CA SER A 84 4.13 -11.49 -4.79
C SER A 84 3.16 -11.01 -3.71
N MET A 85 3.68 -10.50 -2.59
CA MET A 85 2.85 -9.91 -1.54
C MET A 85 2.12 -8.65 -2.02
N PHE A 86 2.78 -7.79 -2.79
CA PHE A 86 2.16 -6.59 -3.34
C PHE A 86 0.98 -6.91 -4.27
N GLU A 87 1.10 -7.93 -5.12
CA GLU A 87 -0.03 -8.39 -5.96
C GLU A 87 -1.17 -8.98 -5.11
N ASN A 88 -0.86 -9.69 -4.02
CA ASN A 88 -1.88 -10.17 -3.08
C ASN A 88 -2.63 -9.02 -2.40
N ILE A 89 -1.91 -8.00 -1.93
CA ILE A 89 -2.49 -6.78 -1.34
C ILE A 89 -3.39 -6.08 -2.37
N LEU A 90 -2.91 -5.91 -3.61
CA LEU A 90 -3.70 -5.31 -4.69
C LEU A 90 -4.99 -6.09 -4.94
N ARG A 91 -4.91 -7.42 -4.97
CA ARG A 91 -6.10 -8.28 -5.15
C ARG A 91 -7.09 -8.12 -4.00
N GLU A 92 -6.62 -8.10 -2.75
CA GLU A 92 -7.47 -7.91 -1.58
C GLU A 92 -8.14 -6.55 -1.56
N VAL A 93 -7.39 -5.47 -1.86
CA VAL A 93 -7.94 -4.12 -1.95
C VAL A 93 -9.03 -4.09 -3.02
N ASN A 94 -8.74 -4.55 -4.25
CA ASN A 94 -9.72 -4.56 -5.33
C ASN A 94 -10.99 -5.35 -4.98
N ALA A 95 -10.86 -6.54 -4.37
CA ALA A 95 -12.01 -7.33 -3.92
C ALA A 95 -12.82 -6.64 -2.82
N GLY A 96 -12.18 -5.80 -1.99
CA GLY A 96 -12.84 -4.97 -0.99
C GLY A 96 -13.66 -3.81 -1.58
N LEU A 97 -13.27 -3.31 -2.77
CA LEU A 97 -13.92 -2.19 -3.45
C LEU A 97 -15.15 -2.59 -4.28
N THR A 98 -15.24 -3.83 -4.73
CA THR A 98 -16.36 -4.34 -5.55
C THR A 98 -17.62 -4.69 -4.73
N LYS A 99 -17.86 -4.03 -3.59
CA LYS A 99 -18.99 -4.31 -2.68
C LYS A 99 -20.17 -3.37 -2.89
#